data_AF-A0A7S4JXM7-F1
#
_entry.id   AF-A0A7S4JXM7-F1
#
_cell.length_a   1.000
_cell.length_b   1.000
_cell.length_c   1.000
_cell.angle_alpha   90.00
_cell.angle_beta   90.00
_cell.angle_gamma   90.00
#
_symmetry.space_group_name_H-M   'P 1'
#
loop_
_entity.id
_entity.type
_entity.pdbx_description
1 polymer ?
#
loop_
_entity_poly.entity_id
_entity_poly.type
_entity_poly.pdbx_seq_one_letter_code
_entity_poly.pdbx_strand_id
1 'polypeptide(L)'
;TFLAGMIHTDHLEWFRFMGRVMGKALFDGRTIPNQIIPYIYKFLVGSDLTLLDLKQCDPRYYDVVKDLEATEDLGNLGMNFTLTEENPFGGEKHVELIPGGVDVRLTAETLGLYKECLIRYLLIDRLKPQLTELFGGIHEVVPRQLLGVFESHELEIIMCGSLGISHLQVPE
;
A
#
# COMPACT_ATOMS: atom_id res chain seq x y z
N THR A 1 -13.79 1.46 7.08
CA THR A 1 -13.15 2.20 5.96
C THR A 1 -11.96 2.94 6.53
N PHE A 2 -10.75 2.76 5.96
CA PHE A 2 -9.47 3.33 6.44
C PHE A 2 -9.54 4.83 6.81
N LEU A 3 -10.47 5.58 6.21
CA LEU A 3 -10.73 7.00 6.45
C LEU A 3 -11.28 7.33 7.85
N ALA A 4 -12.00 6.40 8.51
CA ALA A 4 -12.52 6.64 9.87
C ALA A 4 -11.40 6.74 10.92
N GLY A 5 -10.22 6.17 10.64
CA GLY A 5 -9.06 6.25 11.52
C GLY A 5 -8.38 7.62 11.49
N MET A 6 -8.49 8.40 10.41
CA MET A 6 -7.75 9.67 10.28
C MET A 6 -8.30 10.82 11.15
N ILE A 7 -9.48 10.64 11.75
CA ILE A 7 -10.21 11.70 12.48
C ILE A 7 -9.94 11.62 14.00
N HIS A 8 -9.37 10.52 14.50
CA HIS A 8 -9.03 10.38 15.93
C HIS A 8 -7.60 10.87 16.18
N THR A 9 -7.39 11.67 17.23
CA THR A 9 -6.05 12.21 17.60
C THR A 9 -5.02 11.12 17.83
N ASP A 10 -5.45 9.93 18.27
CA ASP A 10 -4.55 8.84 18.68
C ASP A 10 -4.40 7.73 17.61
N HIS A 11 -4.81 7.98 16.37
CA HIS A 11 -4.84 6.94 15.32
C HIS A 11 -3.48 6.30 15.03
N LEU A 12 -2.39 7.06 15.17
CA LEU A 12 -1.03 6.54 15.02
C LEU A 12 -0.67 5.52 16.12
N GLU A 13 -1.15 5.72 17.35
CA GLU A 13 -0.95 4.77 18.45
C GLU A 13 -1.68 3.45 18.16
N TRP A 14 -2.85 3.51 17.53
CA TRP A 14 -3.58 2.31 17.09
C TRP A 14 -2.79 1.52 16.03
N PHE A 15 -2.14 2.20 15.08
CA PHE A 15 -1.25 1.53 14.12
C PHE A 15 -0.05 0.88 14.82
N ARG A 16 0.56 1.58 15.78
CA ARG A 16 1.66 1.03 16.60
C ARG A 16 1.23 -0.22 17.37
N PHE A 17 0.07 -0.16 18.01
CA PHE A 17 -0.52 -1.27 18.74
C PHE A 17 -0.84 -2.45 17.82
N MET A 18 -1.48 -2.21 16.68
CA MET A 18 -1.74 -3.24 15.67
C MET A 18 -0.45 -3.90 15.20
N GLY A 19 0.62 -3.13 15.02
CA GLY A 19 1.95 -3.63 14.71
C GLY A 19 2.47 -4.61 15.76
N ARG A 20 2.33 -4.27 17.05
CA ARG A 20 2.71 -5.18 18.15
C ARG A 20 1.89 -6.46 18.16
N VAL A 21 0.59 -6.38 17.91
CA VAL A 21 -0.28 -7.56 17.81
C VAL A 21 0.16 -8.47 16.67
N MET A 22 0.45 -7.89 15.49
CA MET A 22 1.01 -8.63 14.35
C MET A 22 2.35 -9.27 14.67
N GLY A 23 3.29 -8.51 15.24
CA GLY A 23 4.60 -9.03 15.64
C GLY A 23 4.49 -10.14 16.69
N LYS A 24 3.55 -10.02 17.64
CA LYS A 24 3.31 -11.06 18.65
C LYS A 24 2.70 -12.32 18.04
N ALA A 25 1.78 -12.17 17.09
CA ALA A 25 1.22 -13.31 16.37
C ALA A 25 2.33 -14.08 15.60
N LEU A 26 3.22 -13.38 14.90
CA LEU A 26 4.41 -13.96 14.26
C LEU A 26 5.28 -14.71 15.26
N PHE A 27 5.62 -14.05 16.37
CA PHE A 27 6.50 -14.61 17.38
C PHE A 27 5.91 -15.88 18.03
N ASP A 28 4.60 -15.91 18.25
CA ASP A 28 3.90 -17.04 18.87
C ASP A 28 3.47 -18.13 17.86
N GLY A 29 3.73 -17.94 16.56
CA GLY A 29 3.28 -18.85 15.50
C GLY A 29 1.75 -18.92 15.39
N ARG A 30 1.07 -17.80 15.63
CA ARG A 30 -0.40 -17.67 15.54
C ARG A 30 -0.77 -16.91 14.28
N THR A 31 -1.89 -17.29 13.68
CA THR A 31 -2.47 -16.57 12.55
C THR A 31 -3.39 -15.46 13.02
N ILE A 32 -3.44 -14.37 12.26
CA ILE A 32 -4.43 -13.31 12.41
C ILE A 32 -5.51 -13.55 11.35
N PRO A 33 -6.73 -13.93 11.76
CA PRO A 33 -7.83 -14.14 10.84
C PRO A 33 -8.32 -12.78 10.34
N ASN A 34 -7.82 -12.36 9.17
CA ASN A 34 -8.35 -11.39 8.21
C ASN A 34 -7.20 -10.94 7.32
N GLN A 35 -7.44 -10.88 6.01
CA GLN A 35 -6.42 -10.49 5.04
C GLN A 35 -6.01 -9.04 5.26
N ILE A 36 -4.78 -8.85 5.73
CA ILE A 36 -4.07 -7.59 5.54
C ILE A 36 -3.84 -7.41 4.04
N ILE A 37 -3.85 -6.17 3.58
CA ILE A 37 -3.70 -5.89 2.16
C ILE A 37 -2.31 -6.37 1.68
N PRO A 38 -2.20 -7.20 0.63
CA PRO A 38 -0.96 -7.90 0.27
C PRO A 38 0.28 -7.03 0.09
N TYR A 39 0.11 -5.79 -0.39
CA TYR A 39 1.24 -4.87 -0.60
C TYR A 39 1.97 -4.47 0.70
N ILE A 40 1.33 -4.61 1.86
CA ILE A 40 1.96 -4.37 3.16
C ILE A 40 3.10 -5.37 3.39
N TYR A 41 2.90 -6.64 3.00
CA TYR A 41 3.94 -7.67 3.09
C TYR A 41 5.07 -7.41 2.10
N LYS A 42 4.75 -7.00 0.87
CA LYS A 42 5.76 -6.56 -0.10
C LYS A 42 6.61 -5.43 0.46
N PHE A 43 5.99 -4.44 1.07
CA PHE A 43 6.72 -3.32 1.64
C PHE A 43 7.58 -3.74 2.85
N LEU A 44 7.11 -4.65 3.70
CA LEU A 44 7.87 -5.19 4.82
C LEU A 44 9.17 -5.89 4.39
N VAL A 45 9.12 -6.65 3.29
CA VAL A 45 10.29 -7.39 2.77
C VAL A 45 11.09 -6.60 1.73
N GLY A 46 10.64 -5.40 1.34
CA GLY A 46 11.30 -4.53 0.38
C GLY A 46 11.10 -4.93 -1.09
N SER A 47 10.01 -5.61 -1.43
CA SER A 47 9.63 -5.91 -2.80
C SER A 47 9.02 -4.71 -3.51
N ASP A 48 9.17 -4.66 -4.83
CA ASP A 48 8.58 -3.63 -5.67
C ASP A 48 7.05 -3.68 -5.68
N LEU A 49 6.45 -2.49 -5.74
CA LEU A 49 5.01 -2.32 -5.89
C LEU A 49 4.66 -2.16 -7.36
N THR A 50 3.57 -2.79 -7.75
CA THR A 50 3.10 -2.85 -9.13
C THR A 50 1.71 -2.24 -9.28
N LEU A 51 1.31 -2.02 -10.52
CA LEU A 51 -0.04 -1.56 -10.84
C LEU A 51 -1.12 -2.55 -10.37
N LEU A 52 -0.81 -3.85 -10.26
CA LEU A 52 -1.74 -4.84 -9.72
C LEU A 52 -1.96 -4.67 -8.21
N ASP A 53 -0.94 -4.23 -7.47
CA ASP A 53 -1.07 -3.93 -6.04
C ASP A 53 -2.01 -2.73 -5.85
N LEU A 54 -1.89 -1.71 -6.71
CA LEU A 54 -2.82 -0.59 -6.72
C LEU A 54 -4.25 -1.04 -7.03
N LYS A 55 -4.45 -1.93 -8.02
CA LYS A 55 -5.78 -2.47 -8.36
C LYS A 55 -6.49 -3.12 -7.19
N GLN A 56 -5.76 -3.84 -6.33
CA GLN A 56 -6.33 -4.51 -5.17
C GLN A 56 -6.80 -3.52 -4.09
N CYS A 57 -6.16 -2.36 -4.00
CA CYS A 57 -6.43 -1.36 -2.97
C CYS A 57 -7.44 -0.31 -3.42
N ASP A 58 -7.22 0.20 -4.63
CA ASP A 58 -7.97 1.30 -5.22
C ASP A 58 -8.10 1.08 -6.74
N PRO A 59 -9.12 0.32 -7.17
CA PRO A 59 -9.38 0.05 -8.58
C PRO A 59 -9.56 1.32 -9.42
N ARG A 60 -9.99 2.44 -8.81
CA ARG A 60 -10.26 3.68 -9.54
C ARG A 60 -8.99 4.26 -10.15
N TYR A 61 -7.91 4.30 -9.38
CA TYR A 61 -6.61 4.76 -9.89
C TYR A 61 -5.97 3.78 -10.86
N TYR A 62 -6.25 2.48 -10.73
CA TYR A 62 -5.86 1.50 -11.73
C TYR A 62 -6.50 1.81 -13.09
N ASP A 63 -7.81 2.09 -13.11
CA ASP A 63 -8.53 2.41 -14.34
C ASP A 63 -8.03 3.72 -14.96
N VAL A 64 -7.79 4.76 -14.15
CA VAL A 64 -7.17 6.02 -14.63
C VAL A 64 -5.83 5.76 -15.32
N VAL A 65 -4.95 4.94 -14.74
CA VAL A 65 -3.67 4.61 -15.38
C VAL A 65 -3.88 3.86 -16.70
N LYS A 66 -4.88 2.97 -16.77
CA LYS A 66 -5.21 2.26 -18.01
C LYS A 66 -5.75 3.17 -19.10
N ASP A 67 -6.54 4.16 -18.74
CA ASP A 67 -7.03 5.16 -19.68
C ASP A 67 -5.89 6.03 -20.22
N LEU A 68 -4.93 6.42 -19.36
CA LEU A 68 -3.73 7.15 -19.79
C LEU A 68 -2.86 6.29 -20.73
N GLU A 69 -2.71 4.98 -20.46
CA GLU A 69 -2.00 4.05 -21.35
C GLU A 69 -2.67 3.88 -22.71
N ALA A 70 -4.00 4.01 -22.78
CA ALA A 70 -4.78 3.90 -24.02
C ALA A 70 -4.88 5.22 -24.80
N THR A 71 -4.40 6.33 -24.25
CA THR A 71 -4.50 7.66 -24.87
C THR A 71 -3.39 7.86 -25.90
N GLU A 72 -3.77 8.05 -27.18
CA GLU A 72 -2.82 8.25 -28.28
C GLU A 72 -1.98 9.52 -28.14
N ASP A 73 -2.59 10.65 -27.79
CA ASP A 73 -1.91 11.94 -27.61
C ASP A 73 -2.02 12.42 -26.16
N LEU A 74 -1.26 11.76 -25.28
CA LEU A 74 -1.22 12.07 -23.85
C LEU A 74 -0.74 13.50 -23.58
N GLY A 75 0.15 14.02 -24.44
CA GLY A 75 0.70 15.36 -24.31
C GLY A 75 -0.39 16.43 -24.37
N ASN A 76 -1.41 16.25 -25.20
CA ASN A 76 -2.51 17.22 -25.36
C ASN A 76 -3.48 17.28 -24.18
N LEU A 77 -3.43 16.33 -23.24
CA LEU A 77 -4.26 16.39 -22.03
C LEU A 77 -3.86 17.52 -21.08
N GLY A 78 -2.67 18.11 -21.25
CA GLY A 78 -2.18 19.19 -20.39
C GLY A 78 -1.92 18.75 -18.95
N MET A 79 -1.75 17.44 -18.73
CA MET A 79 -1.44 16.86 -17.43
C MET A 79 0.05 17.02 -17.10
N ASN A 80 0.36 16.97 -15.81
CA ASN A 80 1.71 17.05 -15.26
C ASN A 80 1.87 16.04 -14.12
N PHE A 81 2.99 16.09 -13.38
CA PHE A 81 3.26 15.18 -12.27
C PHE A 81 2.61 15.65 -10.98
N THR A 82 1.32 15.99 -11.03
CA THR A 82 0.52 16.35 -9.87
C THR A 82 -0.73 15.47 -9.75
N LEU A 83 -1.21 15.32 -8.51
CA LEU A 83 -2.43 14.61 -8.17
C LEU A 83 -3.32 15.53 -7.33
N THR A 84 -4.61 15.57 -7.66
CA THR A 84 -5.62 16.22 -6.83
C THR A 84 -6.33 15.17 -6.00
N GLU A 85 -6.26 15.31 -4.67
CA GLU A 85 -6.97 14.44 -3.72
C GLU A 85 -8.03 15.24 -2.96
N GLU A 86 -9.13 14.57 -2.60
CA GLU A 86 -10.09 15.15 -1.67
C GLU A 86 -9.46 15.29 -0.28
N ASN A 87 -9.54 16.49 0.29
CA ASN A 87 -9.12 16.72 1.66
C ASN A 87 -10.22 16.21 2.62
N PRO A 88 -9.90 15.33 3.57
CA PRO A 88 -10.86 14.87 4.59
C PRO A 88 -11.52 16.00 5.40
N PHE A 89 -10.89 17.17 5.47
CA PHE A 89 -11.41 18.36 6.15
C PHE A 89 -12.13 19.34 5.21
N GLY A 90 -12.36 18.93 3.96
CA GLY A 90 -13.00 19.72 2.91
C GLY A 90 -12.01 20.40 1.97
N GLY A 91 -12.44 20.55 0.71
CA GLY A 91 -11.63 21.11 -0.38
C GLY A 91 -10.75 20.08 -1.07
N GLU A 92 -9.93 20.58 -2.00
CA GLU A 92 -8.98 19.79 -2.77
C GLU A 92 -7.55 20.01 -2.24
N LYS A 93 -6.75 18.95 -2.27
CA LYS A 93 -5.32 18.98 -1.98
C LYS A 93 -4.58 18.62 -3.25
N HIS A 94 -3.77 19.57 -3.75
CA HIS A 94 -2.86 19.30 -4.85
C HIS A 94 -1.52 18.80 -4.30
N VAL A 95 -1.04 17.72 -4.89
CA VAL A 95 0.19 17.05 -4.47
C VAL A 95 1.09 16.88 -5.68
N GLU A 96 2.33 17.33 -5.60
CA GLU A 96 3.34 17.00 -6.59
C GLU A 96 3.89 15.59 -6.32
N LEU A 97 3.85 14.72 -7.33
CA LEU A 97 4.34 13.34 -7.23
C LEU A 97 5.88 13.27 -7.21
N ILE A 98 6.52 14.30 -7.75
CA ILE A 98 7.96 14.55 -7.73
C ILE A 98 8.21 16.04 -7.43
N PRO A 99 9.38 16.42 -6.90
CA PRO A 99 9.71 17.83 -6.68
C PRO A 99 9.66 18.64 -7.99
N GLY A 100 8.88 19.72 -8.03
CA GLY A 100 8.68 20.52 -9.24
C GLY A 100 7.78 19.83 -10.28
N GLY A 101 6.97 18.86 -9.84
CA GLY A 101 6.14 18.04 -10.72
C GLY A 101 5.11 18.84 -11.52
N VAL A 102 4.77 20.06 -11.08
CA VAL A 102 3.89 20.97 -11.82
C VAL A 102 4.44 21.35 -13.20
N ASP A 103 5.77 21.45 -13.32
CA ASP A 103 6.45 21.87 -14.55
C ASP A 103 6.80 20.69 -15.47
N VAL A 104 6.64 19.45 -14.98
CA VAL A 104 6.94 18.24 -15.74
C VAL A 104 5.66 17.79 -16.45
N ARG A 105 5.61 17.99 -17.77
CA ARG A 105 4.47 17.56 -18.59
C ARG A 105 4.39 16.04 -18.67
N LEU A 106 3.16 15.53 -18.58
CA LEU A 106 2.87 14.12 -18.81
C LEU A 106 2.79 13.84 -20.33
N THR A 107 3.68 12.99 -20.82
CA THR A 107 3.74 12.53 -22.22
C THR A 107 3.91 11.01 -22.25
N ALA A 108 3.84 10.40 -23.44
CA ALA A 108 4.07 8.96 -23.60
C ALA A 108 5.44 8.52 -23.06
N GLU A 109 6.46 9.38 -23.17
CA GLU A 109 7.82 9.12 -22.68
C GLU A 109 7.91 9.17 -21.15
N THR A 110 7.17 10.08 -20.51
CA THR A 110 7.21 10.28 -19.06
C THR A 110 6.16 9.44 -18.31
N LEU A 111 5.22 8.80 -19.03
CA LEU A 111 4.14 8.00 -18.45
C LEU A 111 4.65 6.87 -17.54
N GLY A 112 5.77 6.23 -17.90
CA GLY A 112 6.39 5.19 -17.07
C GLY A 112 6.72 5.69 -15.67
N LEU A 113 7.46 6.79 -15.58
CA LEU A 113 7.85 7.41 -14.32
C LEU A 113 6.64 7.94 -13.54
N TYR A 114 5.66 8.52 -14.24
CA TYR A 114 4.42 8.98 -13.63
C TYR A 114 3.69 7.84 -12.91
N LYS A 115 3.57 6.67 -13.56
CA LYS A 115 2.96 5.47 -12.96
C LYS A 115 3.68 5.03 -11.69
N GLU A 116 5.00 4.93 -11.74
CA GLU A 116 5.81 4.53 -10.59
C GLU A 116 5.61 5.49 -9.41
N CYS A 117 5.63 6.80 -9.68
CA CYS A 117 5.46 7.82 -8.67
C CYS A 117 4.03 7.83 -8.11
N LEU A 118 3.02 7.63 -8.95
CA LEU A 118 1.62 7.53 -8.53
C LEU A 118 1.39 6.29 -7.65
N ILE A 119 1.89 5.12 -8.03
CA ILE A 119 1.78 3.88 -7.23
C ILE A 119 2.47 4.09 -5.87
N ARG A 120 3.70 4.61 -5.87
CA ARG A 120 4.44 4.89 -4.63
C ARG A 120 3.70 5.87 -3.73
N TYR A 121 3.16 6.94 -4.29
CA TYR A 121 2.42 7.93 -3.52
C TYR A 121 1.16 7.33 -2.88
N LEU A 122 0.33 6.64 -3.68
CA LEU A 122 -0.96 6.11 -3.25
C LEU A 122 -0.85 4.96 -2.25
N LEU A 123 0.17 4.11 -2.36
CA LEU A 123 0.35 2.96 -1.48
C LEU A 123 1.24 3.27 -0.28
N ILE A 124 2.22 4.16 -0.42
CA ILE A 124 3.26 4.40 0.59
C ILE A 124 3.26 5.83 1.10
N ASP A 125 3.58 6.82 0.26
CA ASP A 125 3.94 8.14 0.77
C ASP A 125 2.79 8.82 1.52
N ARG A 126 1.55 8.70 1.03
CA ARG A 126 0.37 9.27 1.69
C ARG A 126 -0.01 8.58 3.01
N LEU A 127 0.46 7.35 3.21
CA LEU A 127 0.23 6.53 4.41
C LEU A 127 1.47 6.42 5.30
N LYS A 128 2.53 7.18 4.99
CA LYS A 128 3.84 7.03 5.64
C LYS A 128 3.79 7.11 7.17
N PRO A 129 3.07 8.05 7.82
CA PRO A 129 2.96 8.07 9.28
C PRO A 129 2.37 6.78 9.87
N GLN A 130 1.28 6.29 9.27
CA GLN A 130 0.57 5.09 9.71
C GLN A 130 1.43 3.84 9.51
N LEU A 131 2.07 3.71 8.34
CA LEU A 131 2.97 2.61 8.02
C LEU A 131 4.20 2.62 8.93
N THR A 132 4.74 3.79 9.26
CA THR A 132 5.88 3.92 10.17
C THR A 132 5.55 3.37 11.56
N GLU A 133 4.39 3.71 12.10
CA GLU A 133 3.97 3.18 13.40
C GLU A 133 3.64 1.69 13.35
N LEU A 134 2.95 1.24 12.30
CA LEU A 134 2.65 -0.17 12.10
C LEU A 134 3.92 -1.03 12.09
N PHE A 135 4.90 -0.68 11.26
CA PHE A 135 6.16 -1.42 11.17
C PHE A 135 7.03 -1.24 12.41
N GLY A 136 7.01 -0.06 13.02
CA GLY A 136 7.64 0.17 14.32
C GLY A 136 7.11 -0.80 15.38
N GLY A 137 5.79 -1.03 15.42
CA GLY A 137 5.17 -1.96 16.36
C GLY A 137 5.53 -3.42 16.09
N ILE A 138 5.58 -3.82 14.82
CA ILE A 138 6.03 -5.16 14.44
C ILE A 138 7.48 -5.37 14.90
N HIS A 139 8.35 -4.39 14.63
CA HIS A 139 9.78 -4.50 14.93
C HIS A 139 10.15 -4.38 16.41
N GLU A 140 9.26 -3.87 17.25
CA GLU A 140 9.40 -3.97 18.72
C GLU A 140 9.29 -5.41 19.22
N VAL A 141 8.60 -6.29 18.48
CA VAL A 141 8.40 -7.70 18.86
C VAL A 141 9.28 -8.64 18.04
N VAL A 142 9.42 -8.38 16.74
CA VAL A 142 10.17 -9.23 15.80
C VAL A 142 11.28 -8.44 15.11
N PRO A 143 12.56 -8.77 15.34
CA PRO A 143 13.68 -8.11 14.67
C PRO A 143 13.55 -8.09 13.15
N ARG A 144 13.86 -6.95 12.52
CA ARG A 144 13.75 -6.76 11.07
C ARG A 144 14.48 -7.81 10.25
N GLN A 145 15.63 -8.29 10.75
CA GLN A 145 16.47 -9.29 10.09
C GLN A 145 15.74 -10.64 9.93
N LEU A 146 14.81 -10.97 10.83
CA LEU A 146 14.05 -12.22 10.75
C LEU A 146 12.93 -12.16 9.71
N LEU A 147 12.45 -10.97 9.35
CA LEU A 147 11.40 -10.83 8.33
C LEU A 147 11.99 -10.77 6.91
N GLY A 148 13.22 -10.27 6.76
CA GLY A 148 13.87 -10.12 5.46
C GLY A 148 14.31 -11.42 4.78
N VAL A 149 14.12 -12.58 5.43
CA VAL A 149 14.39 -13.90 4.82
C VAL A 149 13.22 -14.45 4.02
N PHE A 150 12.02 -13.87 4.19
CA PHE A 150 10.80 -14.33 3.53
C PHE A 150 10.53 -13.51 2.28
N GLU A 151 9.92 -14.16 1.29
CA GLU A 151 9.19 -13.45 0.26
C GLU A 151 7.86 -12.91 0.81
N SER A 152 7.30 -11.90 0.14
CA SER A 152 6.07 -11.25 0.60
C SER A 152 4.90 -12.22 0.76
N HIS A 153 4.80 -13.21 -0.13
CA HIS A 153 3.73 -14.20 -0.13
C HIS A 153 3.90 -15.24 1.00
N GLU A 154 5.14 -15.60 1.34
CA GLU A 154 5.44 -16.50 2.46
C GLU A 154 5.07 -15.82 3.78
N LEU A 155 5.44 -14.54 3.93
CA LEU A 155 5.11 -13.76 5.11
C LEU A 155 3.59 -13.60 5.26
N GLU A 156 2.87 -13.39 4.16
CA GLU A 156 1.40 -13.38 4.14
C GLU A 156 0.82 -14.71 4.65
N ILE A 157 1.33 -15.85 4.17
CA ILE A 157 0.87 -17.19 4.60
C ILE A 157 1.14 -17.42 6.08
N ILE A 158 2.32 -17.01 6.58
CA ILE A 158 2.65 -17.16 8.00
C ILE A 158 1.70 -16.31 8.87
N MET A 159 1.40 -15.10 8.41
CA MET A 159 0.52 -14.16 9.13
C MET A 159 -0.95 -14.56 9.10
N CYS A 160 -1.47 -14.91 7.93
CA CYS A 160 -2.90 -15.14 7.71
C CYS A 160 -3.30 -16.62 7.76
N GLY A 161 -2.32 -17.53 7.68
CA GLY A 161 -2.53 -18.95 7.40
C GLY A 161 -2.68 -19.23 5.91
N SER A 162 -2.73 -20.51 5.54
CA SER A 162 -3.03 -20.90 4.17
C SER A 162 -4.49 -20.58 3.83
N LEU A 163 -4.69 -19.74 2.82
CA LEU A 163 -6.01 -19.53 2.22
C LEU A 163 -6.40 -20.78 1.43
N GLY A 164 -6.98 -21.76 2.12
CA GLY A 164 -7.71 -22.86 1.50
C GLY A 164 -7.05 -24.24 1.55
N ILE A 165 -7.20 -24.91 2.69
CA ILE A 165 -7.60 -26.33 2.73
C ILE A 165 -8.64 -26.49 3.85
N SER A 166 -9.77 -25.79 3.75
CA SER A 166 -10.94 -25.99 4.63
C SER A 166 -11.97 -26.97 4.04
N HIS A 167 -11.67 -27.58 2.89
CA HIS A 167 -12.57 -28.51 2.17
C HIS A 167 -12.03 -29.94 1.97
N LEU A 168 -10.88 -30.32 2.54
CA LEU A 168 -10.59 -31.75 2.70
C LEU A 168 -11.41 -32.28 3.88
N GLN A 169 -12.67 -32.64 3.61
CA GLN A 169 -13.34 -33.65 4.41
C GLN A 169 -12.48 -34.90 4.29
N VAL A 170 -11.78 -35.25 5.37
CA VAL A 170 -11.22 -36.58 5.53
C VAL A 170 -12.42 -37.52 5.50
N PRO A 171 -12.55 -38.41 4.49
CA PRO A 171 -13.61 -39.42 4.52
C PRO A 171 -13.37 -40.31 5.74
N GLU A 172 -14.41 -40.52 6.54
CA GLU A 172 -14.43 -41.58 7.55
C GLU A 172 -14.24 -42.96 6.90
#